data_AF-A0A382SHP0-F1
#
_entry.id   AF-A0A382SHP0-F1
#
_cell.length_a   1.000
_cell.length_b   1.000
_cell.length_c   1.000
_cell.angle_alpha   90.00
_cell.angle_beta   90.00
_cell.angle_gamma   90.00
#
_symmetry.space_group_name_H-M   'P 1'
#
loop_
_entity.id
_entity.type
_entity.pdbx_description
1 polymer ?
#
loop_
_entity_poly.entity_id
_entity_poly.type
_entity_poly.pdbx_seq_one_letter_code
_entity_poly.pdbx_strand_id
1 'polypeptide(L)'
;MRVYYAEAIYGEEEITAVTSVLRDSSTMLMDHDKVRQFEQKVCSIFGKEFGVMVNSGSSANLLAVSALELPPKSEVITPALTFSTTVAPIIQNQLIPAFVDVEEDTYNIQIDAIEELISENTKALMVPNLLGNLSDWTAIKSIADKYNLIIIEDSADTIGSKYKKGTTGEISDFVTTSFYGSHVITCGGFGGMICTNHIELYKRSKLLQGWGRNSTLDQDSETIDKRFDQSVDG
;
A
#
# COMPACT_ATOMS: atom_id res chain seq x y z
N MET A 1 15.10 -11.01 32.95
CA MET A 1 14.83 -9.99 31.90
C MET A 1 13.95 -10.64 30.86
N ARG A 2 12.79 -10.07 30.56
CA ARG A 2 11.89 -10.57 29.51
C ARG A 2 12.14 -9.74 28.26
N VAL A 3 12.42 -10.38 27.13
CA VAL A 3 12.60 -9.73 25.84
C VAL A 3 11.34 -10.00 25.03
N TYR A 4 10.62 -8.93 24.67
CA TYR A 4 9.44 -9.02 23.80
C TYR A 4 9.87 -8.91 22.35
N TYR A 5 9.15 -9.60 21.47
CA TYR A 5 9.37 -9.52 20.02
C TYR A 5 9.05 -8.10 19.49
N ALA A 6 7.94 -7.52 19.94
CA ALA A 6 7.54 -6.16 19.65
C ALA A 6 6.62 -5.60 20.76
N GLU A 7 6.56 -4.28 20.88
CA GLU A 7 5.65 -3.56 21.76
C GLU A 7 5.13 -2.31 21.04
N ALA A 8 3.81 -2.15 20.98
CA ALA A 8 3.20 -0.95 20.45
C ALA A 8 3.34 0.19 21.47
N ILE A 9 3.89 1.32 21.04
CA ILE A 9 4.12 2.49 21.89
C ILE A 9 3.07 3.55 21.57
N TYR A 10 2.25 3.89 22.57
CA TYR A 10 1.28 5.00 22.50
C TYR A 10 1.55 5.98 23.62
N GLY A 11 1.75 7.24 23.29
CA GLY A 11 1.79 8.34 24.23
C GLY A 11 0.43 9.02 24.41
N GLU A 12 0.42 10.08 25.22
CA GLU A 12 -0.78 10.90 25.42
C GLU A 12 -1.25 11.58 24.13
N GLU A 13 -0.35 11.84 23.18
CA GLU A 13 -0.70 12.42 21.88
C GLU A 13 -1.59 11.47 21.06
N GLU A 14 -1.23 10.18 20.96
CA GLU A 14 -2.04 9.18 20.27
C GLU A 14 -3.38 8.95 20.96
N ILE A 15 -3.39 8.85 22.30
CA ILE A 15 -4.62 8.68 23.10
C ILE A 15 -5.55 9.88 22.91
N THR A 16 -4.99 11.10 22.92
CA THR A 16 -5.76 12.33 22.70
C THR A 16 -6.30 12.40 21.28
N ALA A 17 -5.53 12.00 20.27
CA ALA A 17 -5.99 11.97 18.89
C ALA A 17 -7.21 11.05 18.70
N VAL A 18 -7.20 9.86 19.30
CA VAL A 18 -8.34 8.93 19.27
C VAL A 18 -9.54 9.53 20.00
N THR A 19 -9.34 10.00 21.23
CA THR A 19 -10.46 10.50 22.05
C THR A 19 -11.09 11.78 21.51
N SER A 20 -10.33 12.66 20.86
CA SER A 20 -10.87 13.84 20.18
C SER A 20 -11.77 13.47 19.00
N VAL A 21 -11.38 12.49 18.17
CA VAL A 21 -12.25 12.01 17.08
C VAL A 21 -13.59 11.49 17.63
N LEU A 22 -13.54 10.69 18.71
CA LEU A 22 -14.75 10.11 19.30
C LEU A 22 -15.66 11.15 19.96
N ARG A 23 -15.09 12.20 20.56
CA ARG A 23 -15.84 13.24 21.27
C ARG A 23 -16.35 14.34 20.35
N ASP A 24 -15.50 14.80 19.44
CA ASP A 24 -15.68 16.07 18.73
C ASP A 24 -16.06 15.87 17.25
N SER A 25 -15.88 14.66 16.70
CA SER A 25 -16.06 14.37 15.27
C SER A 25 -16.72 13.01 15.02
N SER A 26 -17.68 12.64 15.87
CA SER A 26 -18.33 11.32 15.85
C SER A 26 -19.15 11.02 14.57
N THR A 27 -19.44 12.02 13.75
CA THR A 27 -20.05 11.87 12.42
C THR A 27 -19.03 11.63 11.31
N MET A 28 -17.73 11.77 11.61
CA MET A 28 -16.61 11.74 10.66
C MET A 28 -15.58 10.66 11.04
N LEU A 29 -16.08 9.48 11.43
CA LEU A 29 -15.24 8.36 11.91
C LEU A 29 -14.53 7.60 10.78
N MET A 30 -14.97 7.77 9.54
CA MET A 30 -14.42 7.10 8.36
C MET A 30 -13.47 8.04 7.61
N ASP A 31 -13.26 7.80 6.32
CA ASP A 31 -12.42 8.55 5.38
C ASP A 31 -12.75 10.06 5.32
N HIS A 32 -12.21 10.81 6.29
CA HIS A 32 -12.39 12.25 6.45
C HIS A 32 -11.08 12.91 6.88
N ASP A 33 -11.12 13.99 7.67
CA ASP A 33 -10.00 14.92 7.82
C ASP A 33 -8.76 14.28 8.43
N LYS A 34 -8.93 13.46 9.48
CA LYS A 34 -7.80 12.79 10.14
C LYS A 34 -7.17 11.74 9.24
N VAL A 35 -7.99 11.00 8.50
CA VAL A 35 -7.51 10.03 7.50
C VAL A 35 -6.75 10.76 6.40
N ARG A 36 -7.32 11.81 5.80
CA ARG A 36 -6.67 12.60 4.74
C ARG A 36 -5.36 13.24 5.17
N GLN A 37 -5.31 13.81 6.37
CA GLN A 37 -4.08 14.38 6.94
C GLN A 37 -3.00 13.30 7.13
N PHE A 38 -3.41 12.11 7.57
CA PHE A 38 -2.50 10.98 7.72
C PHE A 38 -2.01 10.47 6.36
N GLU A 39 -2.92 10.32 5.39
CA GLU A 39 -2.59 9.93 4.01
C GLU A 39 -1.54 10.89 3.41
N GLN A 40 -1.76 12.20 3.50
CA GLN A 40 -0.81 13.19 2.98
C GLN A 40 0.58 13.09 3.63
N LYS A 41 0.64 12.85 4.95
CA LYS A 41 1.91 12.67 5.66
C LYS A 41 2.64 11.41 5.22
N VAL A 42 1.93 10.29 5.10
CA VAL A 42 2.52 9.01 4.67
C VAL A 42 2.95 9.07 3.20
N CYS A 43 2.15 9.66 2.33
CA CYS A 43 2.52 9.93 0.94
C CYS A 43 3.82 10.74 0.86
N SER A 44 3.96 11.79 1.67
CA SER A 44 5.18 12.60 1.72
C SER A 44 6.40 11.80 2.15
N ILE A 45 6.25 10.84 3.08
CA ILE A 45 7.34 9.94 3.51
C ILE A 45 7.82 9.08 2.34
N PHE A 46 6.90 8.55 1.54
CA PHE A 46 7.25 7.72 0.38
C PHE A 46 7.61 8.55 -0.87
N GLY A 47 7.36 9.86 -0.89
CA GLY A 47 7.49 10.67 -2.10
C GLY A 47 6.42 10.33 -3.14
N LYS A 48 5.19 10.08 -2.68
CA LYS A 48 4.00 9.86 -3.51
C LYS A 48 3.04 11.05 -3.41
N GLU A 49 2.19 11.23 -4.41
CA GLU A 49 1.20 12.31 -4.47
C GLU A 49 -0.14 11.91 -3.85
N PHE A 50 -0.60 10.69 -4.15
CA PHE A 50 -1.92 10.21 -3.77
C PHE A 50 -1.83 8.98 -2.88
N GLY A 51 -2.78 8.82 -1.98
CA GLY A 51 -2.84 7.62 -1.15
C GLY A 51 -4.22 7.31 -0.62
N VAL A 52 -4.39 6.03 -0.26
CA VAL A 52 -5.67 5.47 0.20
C VAL A 52 -5.41 4.63 1.45
N MET A 53 -5.90 5.08 2.59
CA MET A 53 -5.86 4.33 3.83
C MET A 53 -6.89 3.19 3.79
N VAL A 54 -6.47 2.03 4.30
CA VAL A 54 -7.25 0.79 4.38
C VAL A 54 -7.06 0.12 5.73
N ASN A 55 -7.84 -0.92 6.00
CA ASN A 55 -7.89 -1.58 7.30
C ASN A 55 -6.66 -2.46 7.63
N SER A 56 -5.80 -2.79 6.66
CA SER A 56 -4.58 -3.57 6.90
C SER A 56 -3.57 -3.46 5.76
N GLY A 57 -2.29 -3.75 6.00
CA GLY A 57 -1.29 -3.90 4.93
C GLY A 57 -1.68 -4.95 3.88
N SER A 58 -2.29 -6.06 4.32
CA SER A 58 -2.84 -7.09 3.41
C SER A 58 -3.92 -6.54 2.48
N SER A 59 -4.80 -5.68 2.97
CA SER A 59 -5.80 -5.01 2.15
C SER A 59 -5.16 -3.99 1.21
N ALA A 60 -4.05 -3.36 1.62
CA ALA A 60 -3.30 -2.45 0.74
C ALA A 60 -2.68 -3.22 -0.42
N ASN A 61 -2.09 -4.38 -0.16
CA ASN A 61 -1.57 -5.28 -1.20
C ASN A 61 -2.68 -5.78 -2.13
N LEU A 62 -3.84 -6.18 -1.58
CA LEU A 62 -4.99 -6.57 -2.39
C LEU A 62 -5.45 -5.43 -3.30
N LEU A 63 -5.61 -4.24 -2.74
CA LEU A 63 -6.07 -3.06 -3.46
C LEU A 63 -5.09 -2.64 -4.56
N ALA A 64 -3.78 -2.74 -4.30
CA ALA A 64 -2.73 -2.44 -5.27
C ALA A 64 -2.82 -3.35 -6.48
N VAL A 65 -2.86 -4.67 -6.27
CA VAL A 65 -2.95 -5.64 -7.37
C VAL A 65 -4.27 -5.50 -8.12
N SER A 66 -5.40 -5.35 -7.42
CA SER A 66 -6.72 -5.22 -8.05
C SER A 66 -6.85 -3.94 -8.88
N ALA A 67 -6.26 -2.82 -8.46
CA ALA A 67 -6.35 -1.55 -9.19
C ALA A 67 -5.59 -1.56 -10.53
N LEU A 68 -4.63 -2.48 -10.71
CA LEU A 68 -3.90 -2.62 -11.97
C LEU A 68 -4.75 -3.20 -13.10
N GLU A 69 -5.82 -3.94 -12.78
CA GLU A 69 -6.71 -4.59 -13.76
C GLU A 69 -5.93 -5.41 -14.81
N LEU A 70 -4.86 -6.10 -14.37
CA LEU A 70 -4.05 -6.92 -15.24
C LEU A 70 -4.89 -8.04 -15.87
N PRO A 71 -4.64 -8.40 -17.14
CA PRO A 71 -5.34 -9.51 -17.77
C PRO A 71 -5.18 -10.80 -16.95
N PRO A 72 -6.25 -11.61 -16.80
CA PRO A 72 -6.15 -12.90 -16.12
C PRO A 72 -5.02 -13.74 -16.70
N LYS A 73 -4.34 -14.51 -15.84
CA LYS A 73 -3.14 -15.31 -16.13
C LYS A 73 -1.87 -14.52 -16.45
N SER A 74 -1.88 -13.19 -16.32
CA SER A 74 -0.62 -12.42 -16.34
C SER A 74 0.28 -12.86 -15.18
N GLU A 75 1.58 -12.81 -15.40
CA GLU A 75 2.58 -13.16 -14.40
C GLU A 75 3.01 -11.93 -13.60
N VAL A 76 3.11 -12.11 -12.29
CA VAL A 76 3.67 -11.14 -11.35
C VAL A 76 4.86 -11.78 -10.66
N ILE A 77 6.05 -11.20 -10.86
CA ILE A 77 7.27 -11.71 -10.24
C ILE A 77 7.37 -11.21 -8.81
N THR A 78 7.65 -12.10 -7.85
CA THR A 78 7.81 -11.82 -6.42
C THR A 78 8.82 -12.81 -5.82
N PRO A 79 9.52 -12.50 -4.71
CA PRO A 79 10.37 -13.48 -4.06
C PRO A 79 9.56 -14.62 -3.43
N ALA A 80 10.15 -15.81 -3.35
CA ALA A 80 9.58 -16.99 -2.67
C ALA A 80 9.52 -16.81 -1.15
N LEU A 81 10.51 -16.13 -0.58
CA LEU A 81 10.50 -15.68 0.81
C LEU A 81 9.77 -14.33 0.86
N THR A 82 8.57 -14.30 1.43
CA THR A 82 7.80 -13.08 1.67
C THR A 82 6.65 -13.36 2.66
N PHE A 83 5.88 -12.34 3.02
CA PHE A 83 4.65 -12.50 3.76
C PHE A 83 3.52 -13.03 2.85
N SER A 84 2.61 -13.84 3.42
CA SER A 84 1.60 -14.55 2.63
C SER A 84 0.67 -13.63 1.84
N THR A 85 0.42 -12.42 2.33
CA THR A 85 -0.47 -11.43 1.68
C THR A 85 0.26 -10.53 0.68
N THR A 86 1.54 -10.77 0.40
CA THR A 86 2.18 -10.33 -0.84
C THR A 86 1.73 -11.24 -1.99
N VAL A 87 1.67 -12.56 -1.78
CA VAL A 87 1.30 -13.55 -2.81
C VAL A 87 -0.21 -13.70 -2.99
N ALA A 88 -0.98 -13.72 -1.90
CA ALA A 88 -2.42 -14.00 -1.96
C ALA A 88 -3.20 -13.08 -2.91
N PRO A 89 -2.95 -11.75 -2.96
CA PRO A 89 -3.58 -10.85 -3.93
C PRO A 89 -3.36 -11.21 -5.40
N ILE A 90 -2.17 -11.72 -5.75
CA ILE A 90 -1.85 -12.14 -7.11
C ILE A 90 -2.83 -13.24 -7.51
N ILE A 91 -2.99 -14.27 -6.68
CA ILE A 91 -3.91 -15.38 -6.94
C ILE A 91 -5.37 -14.94 -6.90
N GLN A 92 -5.76 -14.10 -5.93
CA GLN A 92 -7.13 -13.60 -5.80
C GLN A 92 -7.60 -12.81 -7.03
N ASN A 93 -6.67 -12.17 -7.76
CA ASN A 93 -6.93 -11.47 -9.02
C ASN A 93 -6.74 -12.36 -10.26
N GLN A 94 -6.68 -13.69 -10.11
CA GLN A 94 -6.50 -14.66 -11.20
C GLN A 94 -5.17 -14.47 -11.97
N LEU A 95 -4.15 -13.94 -11.30
CA LEU A 95 -2.80 -13.77 -11.83
C LEU A 95 -1.90 -14.94 -11.38
N ILE A 96 -0.73 -15.07 -12.00
CA ILE A 96 0.22 -16.15 -11.75
C ILE A 96 1.43 -15.58 -10.99
N PRO A 97 1.70 -15.98 -9.74
CA PRO A 97 2.94 -15.61 -9.07
C PRO A 97 4.11 -16.39 -9.69
N ALA A 98 5.12 -15.66 -10.17
CA ALA A 98 6.38 -16.20 -10.64
C ALA A 98 7.45 -15.94 -9.57
N PHE A 99 8.02 -17.00 -8.99
CA PHE A 99 8.88 -16.89 -7.83
C PHE A 99 10.35 -16.82 -8.19
N VAL A 100 11.02 -15.77 -7.71
CA VAL A 100 12.49 -15.66 -7.67
C VAL A 100 12.96 -16.01 -6.26
N ASP A 101 14.19 -16.51 -6.13
CA ASP A 101 14.78 -16.69 -4.80
C ASP A 101 15.18 -15.34 -4.17
N VAL A 102 15.71 -15.37 -2.96
CA VAL A 102 16.27 -14.20 -2.27
C VAL A 102 17.78 -14.29 -2.15
N GLU A 103 18.46 -13.15 -2.04
CA GLU A 103 19.88 -13.12 -1.75
C GLU A 103 20.14 -13.47 -0.28
N GLU A 104 21.18 -14.28 -0.06
CA GLU A 104 21.71 -14.55 1.28
C GLU A 104 22.12 -13.22 1.95
N ASP A 105 22.03 -13.16 3.28
CA ASP A 105 22.28 -11.99 4.14
C ASP A 105 21.30 -10.80 4.02
N THR A 106 20.75 -10.52 2.83
CA THR A 106 19.82 -9.39 2.65
C THR A 106 18.37 -9.82 2.77
N TYR A 107 18.06 -11.08 2.44
CA TYR A 107 16.71 -11.64 2.29
C TYR A 107 15.82 -10.90 1.30
N ASN A 108 16.36 -9.98 0.51
CA ASN A 108 15.64 -9.30 -0.56
C ASN A 108 15.67 -10.14 -1.83
N ILE A 109 14.78 -9.83 -2.78
CA ILE A 109 14.70 -10.55 -4.06
C ILE A 109 16.07 -10.60 -4.75
N GLN A 110 16.44 -11.77 -5.26
CA GLN A 110 17.66 -11.95 -6.04
C GLN A 110 17.51 -11.30 -7.42
N ILE A 111 18.12 -10.13 -7.61
CA ILE A 111 17.83 -9.25 -8.75
C ILE A 111 18.35 -9.81 -10.07
N ASP A 112 19.51 -10.45 -10.06
CA ASP A 112 20.13 -11.03 -11.26
C ASP A 112 19.33 -12.20 -11.85
N ALA A 113 18.49 -12.86 -11.04
CA ALA A 113 17.61 -13.94 -11.47
C ALA A 113 16.23 -13.45 -11.99
N ILE A 114 15.89 -12.17 -11.86
CA ILE A 114 14.57 -11.64 -12.30
C ILE A 114 14.39 -11.80 -13.80
N GLU A 115 15.39 -11.39 -14.60
CA GLU A 115 15.26 -11.36 -16.06
C GLU A 115 15.06 -12.77 -16.66
N GLU A 116 15.52 -13.82 -15.98
CA GLU A 116 15.37 -15.22 -16.41
C GLU A 116 13.92 -15.72 -16.34
N LEU A 117 13.09 -15.11 -15.49
CA LEU A 117 11.67 -15.44 -15.35
C LEU A 117 10.76 -14.59 -16.24
N ILE A 118 11.28 -13.54 -16.87
CA ILE A 118 10.46 -12.65 -17.68
C ILE A 118 10.00 -13.39 -18.95
N SER A 119 8.69 -13.39 -19.14
CA SER A 119 7.99 -13.93 -20.32
C SER A 119 7.10 -12.84 -20.95
N GLU A 120 6.46 -13.17 -22.08
CA GLU A 120 5.45 -12.30 -22.69
C GLU A 120 4.22 -12.05 -21.78
N ASN A 121 4.00 -12.94 -20.80
CA ASN A 121 2.91 -12.85 -19.84
C ASN A 121 3.29 -12.04 -18.60
N THR A 122 4.57 -11.75 -18.37
CA THR A 122 5.01 -10.92 -17.25
C THR A 122 4.51 -9.49 -17.41
N LYS A 123 3.81 -8.97 -16.39
CA LYS A 123 3.25 -7.60 -16.40
C LYS A 123 3.66 -6.76 -15.20
N ALA A 124 4.07 -7.38 -14.10
CA ALA A 124 4.44 -6.64 -12.91
C ALA A 124 5.51 -7.34 -12.07
N LEU A 125 6.20 -6.53 -11.27
CA LEU A 125 7.02 -6.95 -10.15
C LEU A 125 6.29 -6.53 -8.86
N MET A 126 6.13 -7.46 -7.92
CA MET A 126 5.67 -7.15 -6.56
C MET A 126 6.79 -7.50 -5.60
N VAL A 127 7.50 -6.49 -5.12
CA VAL A 127 8.75 -6.67 -4.38
C VAL A 127 8.61 -6.15 -2.95
N PRO A 128 8.66 -7.05 -1.95
CA PRO A 128 8.72 -6.66 -0.55
C PRO A 128 10.12 -6.17 -0.16
N ASN A 129 10.18 -5.18 0.72
CA ASN A 129 11.38 -4.80 1.45
C ASN A 129 11.38 -5.54 2.80
N LEU A 130 12.09 -6.66 2.88
CA LEU A 130 11.98 -7.58 4.01
C LEU A 130 12.84 -7.17 5.20
N LEU A 131 12.30 -7.40 6.41
CA LEU A 131 13.04 -7.28 7.67
C LEU A 131 13.69 -5.90 7.89
N GLY A 132 13.06 -4.85 7.34
CA GLY A 132 13.56 -3.48 7.43
C GLY A 132 14.65 -3.13 6.42
N ASN A 133 15.05 -4.06 5.54
CA ASN A 133 16.06 -3.85 4.52
C ASN A 133 15.44 -3.44 3.18
N LEU A 134 16.11 -2.54 2.44
CA LEU A 134 15.63 -2.07 1.14
C LEU A 134 16.32 -2.84 0.01
N SER A 135 15.57 -3.23 -1.02
CA SER A 135 16.12 -3.81 -2.24
C SER A 135 16.91 -2.77 -3.06
N ASP A 136 17.74 -3.20 -4.03
CA ASP A 136 18.31 -2.27 -5.03
C ASP A 136 17.23 -1.84 -6.01
N TRP A 137 16.48 -0.83 -5.60
CA TRP A 137 15.40 -0.25 -6.38
C TRP A 137 15.86 0.40 -7.68
N THR A 138 17.14 0.76 -7.82
CA THR A 138 17.66 1.29 -9.09
C THR A 138 17.82 0.16 -10.11
N ALA A 139 18.34 -0.99 -9.69
CA ALA A 139 18.43 -2.16 -10.54
C ALA A 139 17.04 -2.70 -10.92
N ILE A 140 16.13 -2.83 -9.95
CA ILE A 140 14.74 -3.24 -10.19
C ILE A 140 14.05 -2.30 -11.17
N LYS A 141 14.19 -0.98 -11.01
CA LYS A 141 13.63 0.02 -11.94
C LYS A 141 14.17 -0.16 -13.35
N SER A 142 15.48 -0.36 -13.49
CA SER A 142 16.10 -0.58 -14.80
C SER A 142 15.53 -1.80 -15.52
N ILE A 143 15.28 -2.90 -14.80
CA ILE A 143 14.65 -4.10 -15.36
C ILE A 143 13.21 -3.79 -15.75
N ALA A 144 12.43 -3.19 -14.85
CA ALA A 144 11.04 -2.86 -15.12
C ALA A 144 10.89 -1.93 -16.34
N ASP A 145 11.74 -0.92 -16.49
CA ASP A 145 11.72 -0.02 -17.66
C ASP A 145 12.08 -0.75 -18.96
N LYS A 146 13.10 -1.63 -18.93
CA LYS A 146 13.52 -2.42 -20.09
C LYS A 146 12.41 -3.31 -20.63
N TYR A 147 11.57 -3.86 -19.75
CA TYR A 147 10.49 -4.80 -20.11
C TYR A 147 9.08 -4.22 -19.97
N ASN A 148 8.96 -2.92 -19.68
CA ASN A 148 7.70 -2.22 -19.48
C ASN A 148 6.80 -2.91 -18.42
N LEU A 149 7.37 -3.22 -17.26
CA LEU A 149 6.70 -3.86 -16.13
C LEU A 149 6.26 -2.80 -15.10
N ILE A 150 5.10 -3.05 -14.49
CA ILE A 150 4.59 -2.26 -13.36
C ILE A 150 5.31 -2.69 -12.07
N ILE A 151 5.61 -1.75 -11.18
CA ILE A 151 6.26 -2.04 -9.89
C ILE A 151 5.30 -1.77 -8.73
N ILE A 152 5.02 -2.79 -7.94
CA ILE A 152 4.43 -2.67 -6.60
C ILE A 152 5.53 -2.90 -5.57
N GLU A 153 5.82 -1.89 -4.76
CA GLU A 153 6.68 -1.99 -3.60
C GLU A 153 5.86 -2.32 -2.35
N ASP A 154 6.14 -3.47 -1.73
CA ASP A 154 5.58 -3.83 -0.43
C ASP A 154 6.53 -3.34 0.69
N SER A 155 6.19 -2.17 1.23
CA SER A 155 6.97 -1.45 2.25
C SER A 155 6.40 -1.68 3.66
N ALA A 156 5.73 -2.80 3.93
CA ALA A 156 5.16 -3.10 5.24
C ALA A 156 6.17 -2.90 6.40
N ASP A 157 7.43 -3.28 6.20
CA ASP A 157 8.47 -3.22 7.23
C ASP A 157 9.38 -1.97 7.15
N THR A 158 9.17 -1.08 6.18
CA THR A 158 10.18 -0.06 5.79
C THR A 158 9.65 1.36 5.66
N ILE A 159 8.49 1.67 6.23
CA ILE A 159 8.02 3.06 6.31
C ILE A 159 9.07 3.97 6.98
N GLY A 160 9.44 5.06 6.31
CA GLY A 160 10.45 6.00 6.77
C GLY A 160 11.90 5.64 6.44
N SER A 161 12.16 4.44 5.89
CA SER A 161 13.48 4.08 5.38
C SER A 161 13.86 4.97 4.20
N LYS A 162 15.15 5.30 4.11
CA LYS A 162 15.69 6.15 3.03
C LYS A 162 16.44 5.28 2.02
N TYR A 163 16.04 5.38 0.76
CA TYR A 163 16.78 4.77 -0.34
C TYR A 163 17.80 5.78 -0.88
N LYS A 164 19.09 5.46 -0.77
CA LYS A 164 20.21 6.37 -1.08
C LYS A 164 20.07 7.71 -0.33
N LYS A 165 19.82 8.81 -1.03
CA LYS A 165 19.63 10.16 -0.43
C LYS A 165 18.15 10.58 -0.34
N GLY A 166 17.21 9.74 -0.77
CA GLY A 166 15.80 10.08 -0.90
C GLY A 166 14.87 8.92 -0.58
N THR A 167 13.76 8.83 -1.32
CA THR A 167 12.73 7.80 -1.19
C THR A 167 12.67 6.96 -2.47
N THR A 168 11.88 5.89 -2.47
CA THR A 168 11.53 5.09 -3.65
C THR A 168 10.39 5.70 -4.48
N GLY A 169 9.97 6.94 -4.17
CA GLY A 169 8.73 7.56 -4.64
C GLY A 169 8.57 7.64 -6.15
N GLU A 170 9.62 7.93 -6.90
CA GLU A 170 9.56 7.95 -8.38
C GLU A 170 9.84 6.58 -9.02
N ILE A 171 10.27 5.59 -8.22
CA ILE A 171 10.70 4.29 -8.72
C ILE A 171 9.50 3.37 -8.93
N SER A 172 8.67 3.21 -7.90
CA SER A 172 7.54 2.28 -7.92
C SER A 172 6.25 2.93 -8.44
N ASP A 173 5.33 2.15 -9.01
CA ASP A 173 4.01 2.66 -9.42
C ASP A 173 3.04 2.70 -8.23
N PHE A 174 3.15 1.70 -7.35
CA PHE A 174 2.51 1.65 -6.05
C PHE A 174 3.52 1.38 -4.94
N VAL A 175 3.26 1.97 -3.78
CA VAL A 175 3.85 1.55 -2.50
C VAL A 175 2.72 1.15 -1.57
N THR A 176 2.84 0.00 -0.93
CA THR A 176 1.94 -0.43 0.15
C THR A 176 2.68 -0.41 1.48
N THR A 177 1.98 -0.13 2.57
CA THR A 177 2.54 -0.17 3.93
C THR A 177 1.53 -0.72 4.92
N SER A 178 2.04 -1.23 6.05
CA SER A 178 1.27 -1.79 7.16
C SER A 178 1.39 -0.90 8.39
N PHE A 179 0.30 -0.81 9.14
CA PHE A 179 0.25 -0.21 10.48
C PHE A 179 -0.20 -1.22 11.53
N TYR A 180 0.12 -2.50 11.32
CA TYR A 180 -0.17 -3.57 12.28
C TYR A 180 0.68 -3.40 13.55
N GLY A 181 0.21 -3.96 14.67
CA GLY A 181 0.72 -3.65 16.02
C GLY A 181 2.21 -3.88 16.28
N SER A 182 2.89 -4.65 15.44
CA SER A 182 4.34 -4.89 15.54
C SER A 182 5.18 -4.14 14.49
N HIS A 183 4.59 -3.28 13.66
CA HIS A 183 5.33 -2.48 12.68
C HIS A 183 5.87 -1.17 13.28
N VAL A 184 6.71 -0.48 12.51
CA VAL A 184 7.37 0.79 12.89
C VAL A 184 6.38 1.87 13.35
N ILE A 185 5.22 1.95 12.69
CA ILE A 185 4.09 2.81 13.07
C ILE A 185 2.85 1.93 13.18
N THR A 186 2.00 2.14 14.19
CA THR A 186 0.77 1.37 14.41
C THR A 186 -0.44 2.29 14.61
N CYS A 187 -1.58 1.91 14.04
CA CYS A 187 -2.84 2.67 14.13
C CYS A 187 -3.88 1.96 15.02
N GLY A 188 -3.52 1.64 16.27
CA GLY A 188 -4.38 0.85 17.16
C GLY A 188 -4.33 -0.65 16.87
N GLY A 189 -3.24 -1.12 16.24
CA GLY A 189 -2.98 -2.52 15.94
C GLY A 189 -3.41 -2.97 14.54
N PHE A 190 -4.18 -2.15 13.81
CA PHE A 190 -4.61 -2.42 12.44
C PHE A 190 -4.49 -1.17 11.57
N GLY A 191 -4.24 -1.38 10.29
CA GLY A 191 -4.17 -0.33 9.30
C GLY A 191 -3.22 -0.70 8.18
N GLY A 192 -3.44 -0.10 7.03
CA GLY A 192 -2.49 -0.10 5.93
C GLY A 192 -2.79 1.05 4.99
N MET A 193 -1.93 1.24 4.03
CA MET A 193 -2.11 2.30 3.05
C MET A 193 -1.45 1.92 1.75
N ILE A 194 -2.07 2.35 0.65
CA ILE A 194 -1.48 2.32 -0.69
C ILE A 194 -1.20 3.76 -1.13
N CYS A 195 -0.05 3.99 -1.76
CA CYS A 195 0.39 5.29 -2.25
C CYS A 195 0.81 5.21 -3.72
N THR A 196 0.53 6.22 -4.53
CA THR A 196 0.87 6.29 -5.96
C THR A 196 1.04 7.73 -6.45
N ASN A 197 1.74 7.90 -7.57
CA ASN A 197 1.79 9.16 -8.32
C ASN A 197 0.82 9.17 -9.51
N HIS A 198 0.15 8.06 -9.78
CA HIS A 198 -0.74 7.92 -10.94
C HIS A 198 -2.18 8.18 -10.52
N ILE A 199 -2.73 9.32 -10.93
CA ILE A 199 -4.10 9.74 -10.57
C ILE A 199 -5.15 8.68 -10.95
N GLU A 200 -4.97 7.98 -12.08
CA GLU A 200 -5.92 6.96 -12.52
C GLU A 200 -5.87 5.71 -11.63
N LEU A 201 -4.68 5.31 -11.17
CA LEU A 201 -4.52 4.23 -10.20
C LEU A 201 -5.13 4.61 -8.86
N TYR A 202 -4.89 5.85 -8.39
CA TYR A 202 -5.51 6.37 -7.18
C TYR A 202 -7.04 6.34 -7.25
N LYS A 203 -7.65 6.83 -8.34
CA LYS A 203 -9.12 6.80 -8.52
C LYS A 203 -9.66 5.38 -8.45
N ARG A 204 -9.04 4.42 -9.14
CA ARG A 204 -9.43 3.01 -9.08
C ARG A 204 -9.33 2.45 -7.66
N SER A 205 -8.23 2.71 -6.96
CA SER A 205 -8.04 2.30 -5.56
C SER A 205 -9.10 2.91 -4.64
N LYS A 206 -9.44 4.20 -4.79
CA LYS A 206 -10.52 4.84 -4.00
C LYS A 206 -11.87 4.20 -4.29
N LEU A 207 -12.21 3.96 -5.56
CA LEU A 207 -13.47 3.30 -5.93
C LEU A 207 -13.56 1.91 -5.30
N LEU A 208 -12.53 1.08 -5.44
CA LEU A 208 -12.50 -0.27 -4.88
C LEU A 208 -12.58 -0.26 -3.34
N GLN A 209 -11.95 0.70 -2.68
CA GLN A 209 -12.05 0.90 -1.23
C GLN A 209 -13.47 1.32 -0.80
N GLY A 210 -14.13 2.17 -1.58
CA GLY A 210 -15.46 2.72 -1.31
C GLY A 210 -16.59 2.04 -2.10
N TRP A 211 -16.67 0.71 -2.06
CA TRP A 211 -17.78 -0.09 -2.62
C TRP A 211 -18.04 0.08 -4.14
N GLY A 212 -17.05 0.56 -4.90
CA GLY A 212 -17.17 0.83 -6.34
C GLY A 212 -18.02 2.05 -6.68
N ARG A 213 -18.34 2.92 -5.70
CA ARG A 213 -19.22 4.08 -5.91
C ARG A 213 -18.47 5.27 -6.46
N ASN A 214 -18.98 5.90 -7.51
CA ASN A 214 -18.36 7.10 -8.07
C ASN A 214 -18.35 8.29 -7.08
N SER A 215 -19.33 8.36 -6.18
CA SER A 215 -19.39 9.37 -5.11
C SER A 215 -18.17 9.33 -4.18
N THR A 216 -17.44 8.22 -4.11
CA THR A 216 -16.20 8.12 -3.33
C THR A 216 -15.09 9.04 -3.85
N LEU A 217 -15.18 9.47 -5.11
CA LEU A 217 -14.27 10.47 -5.67
C LEU A 217 -14.64 11.91 -5.24
N ASP A 218 -15.88 12.13 -4.79
CA ASP A 218 -16.37 13.41 -4.32
C ASP A 218 -16.13 13.55 -2.82
N GLN A 219 -15.22 14.46 -2.45
CA GLN A 219 -14.74 14.61 -1.07
C GLN A 219 -15.82 14.99 -0.04
N ASP A 220 -16.97 15.49 -0.49
CA ASP A 220 -18.04 16.02 0.36
C ASP A 220 -19.40 15.37 0.07
N SER A 221 -19.45 14.20 -0.57
CA SER A 221 -20.74 13.59 -0.95
C SER A 221 -21.64 13.25 0.25
N GLU A 222 -21.04 13.07 1.44
CA GLU A 222 -21.71 12.61 2.66
C GLU A 222 -21.93 13.72 3.69
N THR A 223 -21.73 15.01 3.34
CA THR A 223 -22.07 16.09 4.27
C THR A 223 -23.58 16.07 4.55
N ILE A 224 -23.96 16.38 5.79
CA ILE A 224 -25.38 16.42 6.20
C ILE A 224 -26.20 17.26 5.22
N ASP A 225 -25.68 18.43 4.84
CA ASP A 225 -26.37 19.33 3.91
C ASP A 225 -26.63 18.63 2.57
N LYS A 226 -25.62 18.01 1.93
CA LYS A 226 -25.82 17.34 0.63
C LYS A 226 -26.64 16.06 0.71
N ARG A 227 -26.52 15.32 1.82
CA ARG A 227 -27.20 14.03 2.02
C ARG A 227 -28.72 14.19 2.16
N PHE A 228 -29.17 15.33 2.69
CA PHE A 228 -30.58 15.62 2.92
C PHE A 228 -31.15 16.72 2.01
N ASP A 229 -30.37 17.25 1.06
CA ASP A 229 -30.81 18.24 0.07
C ASP A 229 -31.48 17.63 -1.18
N GLN A 230 -31.93 16.37 -1.11
CA GLN A 230 -32.69 15.74 -2.18
C GLN A 230 -34.15 15.55 -1.79
N SER A 231 -35.06 16.19 -2.55
CA SER A 231 -36.49 15.88 -2.51
C SER A 231 -36.76 14.66 -3.39
N VAL A 232 -37.21 13.57 -2.79
CA VAL A 232 -37.71 12.41 -3.53
C VAL A 232 -39.22 12.59 -3.71
N ASP A 233 -39.67 12.67 -4.97
CA ASP A 233 -41.10 12.71 -5.28
C ASP A 233 -41.72 11.36 -4.87
N GLY A 234 -42.69 11.40 -3.95
CA GLY A 234 -43.43 10.24 -3.47
C GLY A 234 -44.59 9.86 -4.37
#